data_AF-A0A9E1ZE22-F1
#
_entry.id   AF-A0A9E1ZE22-F1
#
_cell.length_a   1.000
_cell.length_b   1.000
_cell.length_c   1.000
_cell.angle_alpha   90.00
_cell.angle_beta   90.00
_cell.angle_gamma   90.00
#
_symmetry.space_group_name_H-M   'P 1'
#
loop_
_entity.id
_entity.type
_entity.pdbx_description
1 polymer ?
#
loop_
_entity_poly.entity_id
_entity_poly.type
_entity_poly.pdbx_seq_one_letter_code
_entity_poly.pdbx_strand_id
1 'polypeptide(L)'
;MMRLDRAHSPFFQQSDAALFLARDDAGEPVGRIAAIRFNRHLEMYGDGVGFFGFFECVDDESVAGRLFAVAAEWLRGQGLQRMRGPASFTINEEIGLLIENFDEPPTLLTTWNPPYYRRLVESAGLAKAEDLLAREVAFADLDVRYLERLAKAGARNGQVTIRPANLAKLEAEVEILMKIYAEAWSENWGAVPISHDEFQKLAGDLKPFLLPECTLIAEYDGEPVGICVAVPDINVAVKACGGRFGPLGLLRFMLARRRIDTVRGLVAGVLKAHRNKGIESAFGSQIAKSLMGSRYKRMEFSWMLESNFRVHRVLENSGAKVTKRWRVYEREL
;
A
#
# COMPACT_ATOMS: atom_id res chain seq x y z
N MET A 1 -3.97 21.60 -0.78
CA MET A 1 -3.56 20.25 -0.36
C MET A 1 -4.12 20.01 1.04
N MET A 2 -5.37 19.54 1.13
CA MET A 2 -6.15 19.50 2.39
C MET A 2 -5.57 18.56 3.46
N ARG A 3 -4.72 17.59 3.06
CA ARG A 3 -4.11 16.56 3.94
C ARG A 3 -3.07 17.12 4.93
N LEU A 4 -2.30 18.14 4.55
CA LEU A 4 -1.29 18.76 5.42
C LEU A 4 -1.85 19.94 6.23
N ASP A 5 -3.10 20.33 5.96
CA ASP A 5 -3.77 21.42 6.66
C ASP A 5 -4.30 20.94 8.00
N ARG A 6 -3.76 21.50 9.09
CA ARG A 6 -4.13 21.17 10.46
C ARG A 6 -5.62 21.37 10.75
N ALA A 7 -6.26 22.36 10.13
CA ALA A 7 -7.68 22.65 10.40
C ALA A 7 -8.64 21.67 9.71
N HIS A 8 -8.21 21.05 8.61
CA HIS A 8 -9.10 20.28 7.74
C HIS A 8 -8.75 18.79 7.64
N SER A 9 -7.52 18.39 8.00
CA SER A 9 -7.11 16.99 7.89
C SER A 9 -7.55 16.17 9.11
N PRO A 10 -8.23 15.02 8.91
CA PRO A 10 -8.67 14.15 9.99
C PRO A 10 -7.53 13.68 10.91
N PHE A 11 -6.32 13.54 10.37
CA PHE A 11 -5.14 13.13 11.14
C PHE A 11 -4.91 14.03 12.36
N PHE A 12 -5.03 15.35 12.20
CA PHE A 12 -4.74 16.31 13.27
C PHE A 12 -5.84 16.43 14.33
N GLN A 13 -6.98 15.74 14.16
CA GLN A 13 -8.02 15.70 15.19
C GLN A 13 -7.55 14.90 16.43
N GLN A 14 -6.68 13.90 16.19
CA GLN A 14 -6.23 12.98 17.23
C GLN A 14 -4.72 12.85 17.29
N SER A 15 -3.96 13.36 16.32
CA SER A 15 -2.50 13.20 16.24
C SER A 15 -1.84 14.55 15.94
N ASP A 16 -0.51 14.62 16.05
CA ASP A 16 0.23 15.85 15.78
C ASP A 16 1.43 15.58 14.86
N ALA A 17 1.86 16.60 14.12
CA ALA A 17 3.05 16.52 13.29
C ALA A 17 3.69 17.89 13.09
N ALA A 18 5.02 17.95 13.22
CA ALA A 18 5.80 19.12 12.82
C ALA A 18 6.31 18.94 11.38
N LEU A 19 6.14 19.99 10.57
CA LEU A 19 6.58 20.02 9.18
C LEU A 19 7.81 20.92 9.09
N PHE A 20 8.93 20.36 8.63
CA PHE A 20 10.20 21.07 8.49
C PHE A 20 10.58 21.21 7.02
N LEU A 21 11.12 22.37 6.66
CA LEU A 21 11.61 22.69 5.33
C LEU A 21 13.03 23.26 5.46
N ALA A 22 14.01 22.61 4.84
CA ALA A 22 15.35 23.12 4.67
C ALA A 22 15.40 24.05 3.46
N ARG A 23 16.02 25.22 3.64
CA ARG A 23 16.30 26.17 2.58
C ARG A 23 17.80 26.44 2.52
N ASP A 24 18.32 26.65 1.33
CA ASP A 24 19.70 27.12 1.15
C ASP A 24 19.82 28.62 1.45
N ASP A 25 21.03 29.17 1.27
CA ASP A 25 21.33 30.60 1.51
C ASP A 25 20.56 31.53 0.57
N ALA A 26 20.16 31.06 -0.61
CA ALA A 26 19.31 31.80 -1.54
C ALA A 26 17.82 31.75 -1.15
N GLY A 27 17.47 30.94 -0.15
CA GLY A 27 16.10 30.72 0.31
C GLY A 27 15.36 29.62 -0.46
N GLU A 28 16.03 28.88 -1.34
CA GLU A 28 15.41 27.84 -2.17
C GLU A 28 15.20 26.55 -1.37
N PRO A 29 14.04 25.86 -1.50
CA PRO A 29 13.80 24.57 -0.86
C PRO A 29 14.79 23.49 -1.30
N VAL A 30 15.58 22.95 -0.36
CA VAL A 30 16.55 21.86 -0.60
C VAL A 30 16.22 20.55 0.10
N GLY A 31 15.21 20.56 0.98
CA GLY A 31 14.68 19.33 1.56
C GLY A 31 13.53 19.58 2.52
N ARG A 32 12.83 18.53 2.91
CA ARG A 32 11.72 18.55 3.85
C ARG A 32 11.63 17.23 4.60
N ILE A 33 11.02 17.29 5.77
CA ILE A 33 10.66 16.12 6.58
C ILE A 33 9.47 16.48 7.46
N ALA A 34 8.59 15.51 7.72
CA ALA A 34 7.61 15.61 8.79
C ALA A 34 8.04 14.73 9.96
N ALA A 35 7.98 15.26 11.17
CA ALA A 35 8.03 14.49 12.41
C ALA A 35 6.61 14.31 12.92
N ILE A 36 6.23 13.08 13.26
CA ILE A 36 4.83 12.68 13.39
C ILE A 36 4.62 11.92 14.70
N ARG A 37 3.67 12.39 15.51
CA ARG A 37 3.15 11.71 16.69
C ARG A 37 1.80 11.10 16.33
N PHE A 38 1.78 9.80 16.08
CA PHE A 38 0.56 9.08 15.70
C PHE A 38 -0.08 8.42 16.94
N ASN A 39 -1.14 9.02 17.48
CA ASN A 39 -1.68 8.60 18.79
C ASN A 39 -2.30 7.22 18.76
N ARG A 40 -3.00 6.83 17.68
CA ARG A 40 -3.63 5.51 17.59
C ARG A 40 -2.59 4.37 17.65
N HIS A 41 -1.39 4.59 17.09
CA HIS A 41 -0.25 3.67 17.28
C HIS A 41 0.20 3.62 18.73
N LEU A 42 0.42 4.78 19.35
CA LEU A 42 0.89 4.87 20.73
C LEU A 42 -0.09 4.26 21.74
N GLU A 43 -1.39 4.46 21.54
CA GLU A 43 -2.46 3.86 22.36
C GLU A 43 -2.48 2.33 22.24
N MET A 44 -2.19 1.80 21.04
CA MET A 44 -2.21 0.37 20.77
C MET A 44 -0.96 -0.36 21.28
N TYR A 45 0.22 0.25 21.11
CA TYR A 45 1.49 -0.43 21.36
C TYR A 45 2.23 0.06 22.60
N GLY A 46 1.98 1.29 23.07
CA GLY A 46 2.68 1.86 24.23
C GLY A 46 4.20 1.89 24.10
N ASP A 47 4.72 1.88 22.88
CA ASP A 47 6.11 1.53 22.56
C ASP A 47 7.03 2.76 22.38
N GLY A 48 6.49 3.96 22.61
CA GLY A 48 7.21 5.23 22.50
C GLY A 48 7.68 5.58 21.09
N VAL A 49 7.14 4.95 20.04
CA VAL A 49 7.55 5.19 18.65
C VAL A 49 6.87 6.42 18.08
N GLY A 50 7.69 7.37 17.64
CA GLY A 50 7.33 8.43 16.72
C GLY A 50 7.65 8.07 15.28
N PHE A 51 7.04 8.79 14.33
CA PHE A 51 7.23 8.56 12.91
C PHE A 51 7.93 9.73 12.22
N PHE A 52 8.61 9.45 11.11
CA PHE A 52 8.96 10.46 10.12
C PHE A 52 8.34 10.12 8.77
N GLY A 53 8.05 11.13 7.95
CA GLY A 53 7.44 10.96 6.63
C GLY A 53 7.62 12.19 5.76
N PHE A 54 7.01 12.19 4.58
CA PHE A 54 7.11 13.30 3.62
C PHE A 54 8.55 13.76 3.30
N PHE A 55 9.52 12.86 3.45
CA PHE A 55 10.93 13.17 3.30
C PHE A 55 11.27 13.40 1.82
N GLU A 56 11.84 14.55 1.52
CA GLU A 56 12.53 14.81 0.25
C GLU A 56 13.81 15.56 0.56
N CYS A 57 14.87 15.31 -0.18
CA CYS A 57 16.14 15.97 0.04
C CYS A 57 16.95 15.96 -1.25
N VAL A 58 17.66 17.05 -1.52
CA VAL A 58 18.77 17.00 -2.49
C VAL A 58 19.80 15.95 -2.06
N ASP A 59 20.65 15.49 -2.97
CA ASP A 59 21.68 14.48 -2.67
C ASP A 59 22.83 15.04 -1.82
N ASP A 60 22.51 15.40 -0.57
CA ASP A 60 23.39 16.05 0.40
C ASP A 60 23.12 15.47 1.81
N GLU A 61 24.13 14.79 2.35
CA GLU A 61 24.08 14.17 3.67
C GLU A 61 23.98 15.17 4.83
N SER A 62 24.51 16.39 4.67
CA SER A 62 24.41 17.47 5.67
C SER A 62 22.98 17.98 5.76
N VAL A 63 22.32 18.18 4.62
CA VAL A 63 20.91 18.61 4.58
C VAL A 63 20.02 17.52 5.18
N ALA A 64 20.19 16.26 4.76
CA ALA A 64 19.45 15.12 5.31
C ALA A 64 19.67 14.97 6.83
N GLY A 65 20.93 15.04 7.29
CA GLY A 65 21.28 14.95 8.70
C GLY A 65 20.58 16.01 9.56
N ARG A 66 20.54 17.27 9.11
CA ARG A 66 19.83 18.36 9.80
C ARG A 66 18.31 18.13 9.85
N LEU A 67 17.71 17.66 8.76
CA LEU A 67 16.29 17.32 8.71
C LEU A 67 15.96 16.20 9.72
N PHE A 68 16.73 15.12 9.74
CA PHE A 68 16.52 14.03 10.70
C PHE A 68 16.80 14.45 12.14
N ALA A 69 17.76 15.35 12.37
CA ALA A 69 18.04 15.89 13.70
C ALA A 69 16.86 16.72 14.25
N VAL A 70 16.34 17.68 13.47
CA VAL A 70 15.21 18.52 13.93
C VAL A 70 13.93 17.70 14.11
N ALA A 71 13.71 16.69 13.26
CA ALA A 71 12.60 15.75 13.44
C ALA A 71 12.74 14.95 14.75
N ALA A 72 13.93 14.43 15.02
CA ALA A 72 14.22 13.71 16.26
C ALA A 72 14.07 14.59 17.51
N GLU A 73 14.58 15.83 17.49
CA GLU A 73 14.40 16.78 18.59
C GLU A 73 12.93 17.05 18.89
N TRP A 74 12.12 17.25 17.85
CA TRP A 74 10.68 17.42 18.03
C TRP A 74 10.03 16.18 18.67
N LEU A 75 10.35 14.97 18.19
CA LEU A 75 9.81 13.72 18.75
C LEU A 75 10.24 13.50 20.20
N ARG A 76 11.50 13.82 20.57
CA ARG A 76 11.95 13.80 21.98
C ARG A 76 11.16 14.80 22.83
N GLY A 77 10.90 15.99 22.30
CA GLY A 77 10.05 17.00 22.95
C GLY A 77 8.60 16.53 23.16
N GLN A 78 8.12 15.57 22.38
CA GLN A 78 6.83 14.91 22.55
C GLN A 78 6.88 13.70 23.52
N GLY A 79 8.03 13.42 24.14
CA GLY A 79 8.23 12.30 25.06
C GLY A 79 8.41 10.95 24.38
N LEU A 80 8.71 10.92 23.09
CA LEU A 80 8.93 9.69 22.31
C LEU A 80 10.39 9.25 22.40
N GLN A 81 10.61 7.95 22.24
CA GLN A 81 11.91 7.29 22.45
C GLN A 81 12.54 6.81 21.15
N ARG A 82 11.72 6.58 20.12
CA ARG A 82 12.17 6.05 18.82
C ARG A 82 11.57 6.84 17.67
N MET A 83 12.25 6.83 16.53
CA MET A 83 11.76 7.39 15.28
C MET A 83 11.78 6.32 14.19
N ARG A 84 10.62 6.07 13.56
CA ARG A 84 10.41 5.05 12.53
C ARG A 84 9.82 5.64 11.25
N GLY A 85 10.19 5.11 10.09
CA GLY A 85 9.65 5.58 8.82
C GLY A 85 10.49 5.24 7.60
N PRO A 86 10.19 5.78 6.42
CA PRO A 86 9.17 6.81 6.23
C PRO A 86 7.75 6.24 6.34
N ALA A 87 6.87 6.96 7.02
CA ALA A 87 5.43 6.79 7.02
C ALA A 87 4.78 8.18 6.98
N SER A 88 4.12 8.53 5.87
CA SER A 88 3.47 9.83 5.70
C SER A 88 2.15 9.85 6.45
N PHE A 89 2.21 10.21 7.74
CA PHE A 89 1.17 10.19 8.78
C PHE A 89 0.87 8.83 9.40
N THR A 90 0.36 7.89 8.61
CA THR A 90 -0.04 6.58 9.13
C THR A 90 0.63 5.47 8.33
N ILE A 91 0.75 4.30 8.95
CA ILE A 91 1.27 3.09 8.29
C ILE A 91 0.34 2.56 7.19
N ASN A 92 -0.92 3.02 7.18
CA ASN A 92 -1.94 2.66 6.18
C ASN A 92 -1.93 3.60 4.95
N GLU A 93 -1.11 4.66 4.97
CA GLU A 93 -0.91 5.57 3.86
C GLU A 93 0.40 5.24 3.10
N GLU A 94 1.22 6.23 2.78
CA GLU A 94 2.50 6.01 2.10
C GLU A 94 3.57 5.60 3.11
N ILE A 95 4.09 4.38 2.96
CA ILE A 95 5.09 3.80 3.85
C ILE A 95 6.23 3.16 3.07
N GLY A 96 7.43 3.24 3.65
CA GLY A 96 8.63 2.58 3.14
C GLY A 96 9.35 3.37 2.05
N LEU A 97 10.67 3.34 2.11
CA LEU A 97 11.59 3.90 1.12
C LEU A 97 11.95 2.84 0.09
N LEU A 98 11.80 3.11 -1.20
CA LEU A 98 12.25 2.18 -2.25
C LEU A 98 13.76 2.00 -2.18
N ILE A 99 14.22 0.76 -2.06
CA ILE A 99 15.65 0.39 -1.95
C ILE A 99 16.13 -0.58 -3.04
N GLU A 100 15.23 -1.19 -3.80
CA GLU A 100 15.55 -2.12 -4.90
C GLU A 100 14.60 -1.91 -6.10
N ASN A 101 15.15 -2.02 -7.31
CA ASN A 101 14.48 -1.86 -8.61
C ASN A 101 13.96 -0.44 -8.91
N PHE A 102 14.90 0.48 -9.15
CA PHE A 102 14.62 1.88 -9.48
C PHE A 102 14.28 2.13 -10.96
N ASP A 103 14.52 1.16 -11.84
CA ASP A 103 14.29 1.26 -13.28
C ASP A 103 12.81 1.18 -13.65
N GLU A 104 12.00 0.61 -12.76
CA GLU A 104 10.55 0.53 -12.92
C GLU A 104 9.81 1.67 -12.24
N PRO A 105 8.72 2.19 -12.85
CA PRO A 105 7.85 3.14 -12.19
C PRO A 105 7.11 2.51 -11.00
N PRO A 106 6.67 3.32 -10.02
CA PRO A 106 5.78 2.83 -8.97
C PRO A 106 4.43 2.44 -9.57
N THR A 107 3.82 1.38 -9.02
CA THR A 107 2.41 1.08 -9.25
C THR A 107 1.53 1.98 -8.39
N LEU A 108 0.26 2.11 -8.75
CA LEU A 108 -0.72 2.94 -8.05
C LEU A 108 -0.65 2.74 -6.54
N LEU A 109 -0.57 3.83 -5.76
CA LEU A 109 -0.44 3.85 -4.30
C LEU A 109 0.83 3.13 -3.79
N THR A 110 1.96 3.20 -4.49
CA THR A 110 3.28 2.83 -3.95
C THR A 110 4.24 4.01 -4.08
N THR A 111 5.25 4.06 -3.20
CA THR A 111 6.25 5.13 -3.18
C THR A 111 7.34 4.89 -4.23
N TRP A 112 7.92 5.97 -4.73
CA TRP A 112 9.16 5.96 -5.50
C TRP A 112 10.03 7.13 -5.05
N ASN A 113 11.32 6.88 -4.91
CA ASN A 113 12.31 7.89 -4.55
C ASN A 113 13.59 7.67 -5.36
N PRO A 114 14.44 8.71 -5.51
CA PRO A 114 15.76 8.55 -6.06
C PRO A 114 16.61 7.51 -5.30
N PRO A 115 17.51 6.77 -5.97
CA PRO A 115 18.34 5.74 -5.33
C PRO A 115 19.20 6.26 -4.17
N TYR A 116 19.65 7.52 -4.25
CA TYR A 116 20.53 8.10 -3.25
C TYR A 116 19.85 8.33 -1.89
N TYR A 117 18.51 8.33 -1.81
CA TYR A 117 17.80 8.50 -0.53
C TYR A 117 18.17 7.41 0.47
N ARG A 118 18.44 6.19 0.00
CA ARG A 118 18.89 5.10 0.87
C ARG A 118 20.13 5.50 1.67
N ARG A 119 21.14 6.04 0.98
CA ARG A 119 22.37 6.54 1.62
C ARG A 119 22.09 7.66 2.60
N LEU A 120 21.21 8.61 2.24
CA LEU A 120 20.86 9.75 3.11
C LEU A 120 20.16 9.31 4.41
N VAL A 121 19.28 8.32 4.34
CA VAL A 121 18.58 7.77 5.50
C VAL A 121 19.52 6.96 6.38
N GLU A 122 20.33 6.09 5.77
CA GLU A 122 21.32 5.26 6.47
C GLU A 122 22.42 6.12 7.13
N SER A 123 22.89 7.19 6.48
CA SER A 123 23.91 8.10 7.04
C SER A 123 23.40 8.92 8.22
N ALA A 124 22.09 9.13 8.33
CA ALA A 124 21.44 9.71 9.50
C ALA A 124 21.31 8.72 10.68
N GLY A 125 21.90 7.52 10.58
CA GLY A 125 21.92 6.52 11.65
C GLY A 125 20.63 5.73 11.79
N LEU A 126 19.76 5.74 10.78
CA LEU A 126 18.58 4.90 10.75
C LEU A 126 18.92 3.50 10.21
N ALA A 127 18.45 2.46 10.90
CA ALA A 127 18.65 1.06 10.56
C ALA A 127 17.34 0.42 10.08
N LYS A 128 17.42 -0.76 9.46
CA LYS A 128 16.23 -1.50 9.01
C LYS A 128 15.32 -1.85 10.19
N ALA A 129 14.03 -1.54 10.05
CA ALA A 129 12.96 -2.02 10.92
C ALA A 129 12.20 -3.20 10.28
N GLU A 130 11.77 -3.04 9.03
CA GLU A 130 10.98 -4.05 8.27
C GLU A 130 11.08 -3.73 6.78
N ASP A 131 11.10 -4.75 5.92
CA ASP A 131 10.95 -4.57 4.47
C ASP A 131 9.52 -4.88 3.99
N LEU A 132 9.07 -4.13 2.99
CA LEU A 132 7.86 -4.36 2.22
C LEU A 132 8.26 -4.86 0.83
N LEU A 133 7.60 -5.90 0.34
CA LEU A 133 7.93 -6.54 -0.93
C LEU A 133 6.80 -6.37 -1.95
N ALA A 134 7.17 -6.14 -3.21
CA ALA A 134 6.33 -6.40 -4.36
C ALA A 134 6.68 -7.76 -4.95
N ARG A 135 5.65 -8.52 -5.32
CA ARG A 135 5.77 -9.70 -6.17
C ARG A 135 4.91 -9.52 -7.41
N GLU A 136 5.47 -9.84 -8.56
CA GLU A 136 4.77 -9.77 -9.84
C GLU A 136 4.67 -11.15 -10.47
N VAL A 137 3.53 -11.41 -11.09
CA VAL A 137 3.34 -12.55 -11.99
C VAL A 137 2.92 -12.05 -13.37
N ALA A 138 3.68 -12.45 -14.39
CA ALA A 138 3.26 -12.30 -15.78
C ALA A 138 2.33 -13.45 -16.15
N PHE A 139 1.18 -13.15 -16.74
CA PHE A 139 0.21 -14.19 -17.11
C PHE A 139 0.72 -15.14 -18.20
N ALA A 140 1.69 -14.70 -19.00
CA ALA A 140 2.37 -15.55 -19.97
C ALA A 140 3.27 -16.62 -19.31
N ASP A 141 3.71 -16.39 -18.07
CA ASP A 141 4.61 -17.28 -17.33
C ASP A 141 3.84 -18.22 -16.38
N LEU A 142 2.51 -18.14 -16.34
CA LEU A 142 1.69 -18.97 -15.46
C LEU A 142 1.69 -20.43 -15.92
N ASP A 143 2.07 -21.34 -15.01
CA ASP A 143 2.00 -22.77 -15.24
C ASP A 143 0.53 -23.23 -15.36
N VAL A 144 0.19 -23.88 -16.46
CA VAL A 144 -1.13 -24.47 -16.71
C VAL A 144 -1.52 -25.44 -15.58
N ARG A 145 -0.58 -26.22 -15.04
CA ARG A 145 -0.84 -27.13 -13.91
C ARG A 145 -1.14 -26.38 -12.63
N TYR A 146 -0.58 -25.18 -12.44
CA TYR A 146 -0.95 -24.33 -11.31
C TYR A 146 -2.40 -23.86 -11.46
N LEU A 147 -2.80 -23.41 -12.65
CA LEU A 147 -4.17 -22.97 -12.92
C LEU A 147 -5.19 -24.10 -12.73
N GLU A 148 -4.90 -25.30 -13.21
CA GLU A 148 -5.76 -26.48 -13.02
C GLU A 148 -5.91 -26.84 -11.54
N ARG A 149 -4.81 -26.85 -10.77
CA ARG A 149 -4.86 -27.11 -9.32
C ARG A 149 -5.71 -26.08 -8.60
N LEU A 150 -5.56 -24.82 -8.98
CA LEU A 150 -6.25 -23.69 -8.38
C LEU A 150 -7.76 -23.72 -8.69
N ALA A 151 -8.15 -24.02 -9.93
CA ALA A 151 -9.55 -24.24 -10.30
C ALA A 151 -10.15 -25.44 -9.53
N LYS A 152 -9.44 -26.56 -9.46
CA LYS A 152 -9.89 -27.75 -8.71
C LYS A 152 -10.03 -27.48 -7.21
N ALA A 153 -9.08 -26.79 -6.61
CA ALA A 153 -9.12 -26.44 -5.19
C ALA A 153 -10.22 -25.43 -4.87
N GLY A 154 -10.40 -24.42 -5.73
CA GLY A 154 -11.45 -23.41 -5.59
C GLY A 154 -12.87 -23.98 -5.72
N ALA A 155 -13.07 -24.97 -6.60
CA ALA A 155 -14.36 -25.63 -6.81
C ALA A 155 -14.62 -26.79 -5.83
N ARG A 156 -13.67 -27.14 -4.96
CA ARG A 156 -13.78 -28.32 -4.08
C ARG A 156 -14.87 -28.17 -3.02
N ASN A 157 -15.13 -26.94 -2.58
CA ASN A 157 -16.06 -26.67 -1.50
C ASN A 157 -17.35 -26.02 -2.04
N GLY A 158 -18.42 -26.80 -2.13
CA GLY A 158 -19.73 -26.33 -2.62
C GLY A 158 -20.41 -25.28 -1.73
N GLN A 159 -19.91 -25.03 -0.51
CA GLN A 159 -20.41 -23.98 0.38
C GLN A 159 -19.79 -22.61 0.10
N VAL A 160 -18.70 -22.57 -0.67
CA VAL A 160 -18.00 -21.33 -1.02
C VAL A 160 -18.58 -20.76 -2.30
N THR A 161 -19.06 -19.53 -2.23
CA THR A 161 -19.49 -18.76 -3.40
C THR A 161 -18.60 -17.53 -3.56
N ILE A 162 -18.14 -17.27 -4.79
CA ILE A 162 -17.42 -16.04 -5.13
C ILE A 162 -18.36 -15.15 -5.92
N ARG A 163 -18.55 -13.91 -5.46
CA ARG A 163 -19.32 -12.89 -6.18
C ARG A 163 -18.53 -11.60 -6.36
N PRO A 164 -18.81 -10.81 -7.41
CA PRO A 164 -18.37 -9.42 -7.46
C PRO A 164 -18.97 -8.60 -6.31
N ALA A 165 -18.22 -7.62 -5.80
CA ALA A 165 -18.75 -6.62 -4.90
C ALA A 165 -19.79 -5.75 -5.62
N ASN A 166 -20.88 -5.45 -4.95
CA ASN A 166 -21.92 -4.56 -5.45
C ASN A 166 -21.52 -3.10 -5.21
N LEU A 167 -20.85 -2.49 -6.19
CA LEU A 167 -20.38 -1.10 -6.10
C LEU A 167 -21.51 -0.05 -6.03
N ALA A 168 -22.76 -0.43 -6.32
CA ALA A 168 -23.93 0.42 -6.06
C ALA A 168 -24.28 0.47 -4.56
N LYS A 169 -23.91 -0.55 -3.80
CA LYS A 169 -24.04 -0.66 -2.33
C LYS A 169 -22.68 -0.58 -1.63
N LEU A 170 -21.85 0.39 -2.05
CA LEU A 170 -20.45 0.48 -1.62
C LEU A 170 -20.29 0.49 -0.09
N GLU A 171 -21.16 1.20 0.63
CA GLU A 171 -21.11 1.29 2.09
C GLU A 171 -21.24 -0.08 2.78
N ALA A 172 -22.24 -0.88 2.39
CA ALA A 172 -22.40 -2.24 2.92
C ALA A 172 -21.22 -3.15 2.56
N GLU A 173 -20.64 -2.99 1.37
CA GLU A 173 -19.43 -3.75 0.99
C GLU A 173 -18.22 -3.28 1.80
N VAL A 174 -18.10 -1.98 2.10
CA VAL A 174 -17.05 -1.42 2.96
C VAL A 174 -17.11 -2.01 4.37
N GLU A 175 -18.30 -2.15 4.95
CA GLU A 175 -18.45 -2.78 6.28
C GLU A 175 -17.92 -4.22 6.30
N ILE A 176 -18.24 -5.01 5.27
CA ILE A 176 -17.72 -6.36 5.08
C ILE A 176 -16.20 -6.34 4.98
N LEU A 177 -15.66 -5.45 4.14
CA LEU A 177 -14.24 -5.30 3.90
C LEU A 177 -13.50 -4.92 5.19
N MET A 178 -14.02 -3.96 5.96
CA MET A 178 -13.43 -3.53 7.22
C MET A 178 -13.40 -4.63 8.27
N LYS A 179 -14.49 -5.41 8.42
CA LYS A 179 -14.54 -6.55 9.34
C LYS A 179 -13.44 -7.56 9.00
N ILE A 180 -13.32 -7.91 7.73
CA ILE A 180 -12.31 -8.88 7.27
C ILE A 180 -10.90 -8.31 7.38
N TYR A 181 -10.71 -7.03 7.04
CA TYR A 181 -9.44 -6.34 7.15
C TYR A 181 -8.95 -6.29 8.60
N ALA A 182 -9.80 -5.86 9.54
CA ALA A 182 -9.45 -5.79 10.96
C ALA A 182 -8.97 -7.14 11.50
N GLU A 183 -9.67 -8.23 11.20
CA GLU A 183 -9.26 -9.56 11.66
C GLU A 183 -8.00 -10.06 10.92
N ALA A 184 -7.94 -9.92 9.60
CA ALA A 184 -6.85 -10.49 8.80
C ALA A 184 -5.53 -9.70 8.90
N TRP A 185 -5.59 -8.38 9.15
CA TRP A 185 -4.41 -7.51 9.27
C TRP A 185 -3.98 -7.24 10.70
N SER A 186 -4.80 -7.51 11.72
CA SER A 186 -4.42 -7.26 13.14
C SER A 186 -3.13 -7.95 13.59
N GLU A 187 -2.75 -9.07 12.96
CA GLU A 187 -1.52 -9.81 13.26
C GLU A 187 -0.28 -9.29 12.50
N ASN A 188 -0.43 -8.31 11.60
CA ASN A 188 0.67 -7.76 10.81
C ASN A 188 1.52 -6.77 11.63
N TRP A 189 2.81 -6.70 11.32
CA TRP A 189 3.74 -5.76 11.94
C TRP A 189 3.27 -4.31 11.75
N GLY A 190 3.20 -3.57 12.86
CA GLY A 190 2.80 -2.16 12.88
C GLY A 190 1.32 -1.91 12.54
N ALA A 191 0.48 -2.95 12.43
CA ALA A 191 -0.92 -2.82 12.05
C ALA A 191 -1.71 -1.95 13.03
N VAL A 192 -2.16 -0.79 12.55
CA VAL A 192 -3.07 0.09 13.28
C VAL A 192 -4.42 0.10 12.57
N PRO A 193 -5.53 -0.16 13.27
CA PRO A 193 -6.86 -0.14 12.66
C PRO A 193 -7.15 1.18 11.96
N ILE A 194 -7.61 1.09 10.72
CA ILE A 194 -8.14 2.22 9.95
C ILE A 194 -9.56 2.56 10.42
N SER A 195 -9.88 3.85 10.53
CA SER A 195 -11.22 4.27 10.93
C SER A 195 -12.22 4.02 9.80
N HIS A 196 -13.51 4.00 10.15
CA HIS A 196 -14.57 3.83 9.17
C HIS A 196 -14.54 4.92 8.09
N ASP A 197 -14.44 6.18 8.51
CA ASP A 197 -14.42 7.31 7.59
C ASP A 197 -13.17 7.33 6.68
N GLU A 198 -12.01 6.94 7.23
CA GLU A 198 -10.76 6.79 6.47
C GLU A 198 -10.92 5.71 5.38
N PHE A 199 -11.49 4.55 5.74
CA PHE A 199 -11.69 3.44 4.82
C PHE A 199 -12.76 3.77 3.76
N GLN A 200 -13.88 4.37 4.16
CA GLN A 200 -14.96 4.75 3.27
C GLN A 200 -14.49 5.79 2.24
N LYS A 201 -13.68 6.76 2.67
CA LYS A 201 -13.06 7.72 1.76
C LYS A 201 -12.12 7.04 0.77
N LEU A 202 -11.24 6.17 1.24
CA LEU A 202 -10.33 5.41 0.37
C LEU A 202 -11.10 4.57 -0.66
N ALA A 203 -12.14 3.87 -0.23
CA ALA A 203 -13.00 3.09 -1.11
C ALA A 203 -13.73 3.97 -2.14
N GLY A 204 -14.20 5.15 -1.73
CA GLY A 204 -14.83 6.15 -2.60
C GLY A 204 -13.86 6.68 -3.67
N ASP A 205 -12.64 7.03 -3.28
CA ASP A 205 -11.59 7.53 -4.17
C ASP A 205 -11.14 6.45 -5.19
N LEU A 206 -11.13 5.18 -4.77
CA LEU A 206 -10.77 4.04 -5.64
C LEU A 206 -11.93 3.54 -6.51
N LYS A 207 -13.19 3.79 -6.13
CA LYS A 207 -14.40 3.29 -6.82
C LYS A 207 -14.37 3.47 -8.34
N PRO A 208 -13.95 4.60 -8.92
CA PRO A 208 -13.95 4.80 -10.38
C PRO A 208 -12.93 3.92 -11.14
N PHE A 209 -12.00 3.32 -10.40
CA PHE A 209 -10.86 2.55 -10.92
C PHE A 209 -10.92 1.07 -10.56
N LEU A 210 -11.77 0.65 -9.62
CA LEU A 210 -11.95 -0.76 -9.29
C LEU A 210 -12.27 -1.59 -10.55
N LEU A 211 -11.70 -2.79 -10.63
CA LEU A 211 -12.09 -3.79 -11.63
C LEU A 211 -13.18 -4.66 -11.00
N PRO A 212 -14.45 -4.57 -11.42
CA PRO A 212 -15.53 -5.38 -10.83
C PRO A 212 -15.23 -6.88 -10.89
N GLU A 213 -14.57 -7.34 -11.97
CA GLU A 213 -14.13 -8.72 -12.16
C GLU A 213 -13.00 -9.17 -11.22
N CYS A 214 -12.35 -8.23 -10.53
CA CYS A 214 -11.30 -8.48 -9.53
C CYS A 214 -11.56 -7.79 -8.19
N THR A 215 -12.81 -7.36 -7.96
CA THR A 215 -13.31 -6.85 -6.69
C THR A 215 -14.33 -7.86 -6.21
N LEU A 216 -13.85 -8.88 -5.51
CA LEU A 216 -14.56 -10.11 -5.22
C LEU A 216 -14.76 -10.29 -3.73
N ILE A 217 -15.90 -10.88 -3.37
CA ILE A 217 -16.24 -11.31 -2.02
C ILE A 217 -16.46 -12.81 -2.06
N ALA A 218 -15.86 -13.49 -1.09
CA ALA A 218 -16.10 -14.89 -0.83
C ALA A 218 -17.13 -15.02 0.30
N GLU A 219 -18.17 -15.77 0.02
CA GLU A 219 -19.20 -16.14 0.98
C GLU A 219 -19.08 -17.62 1.32
N TYR A 220 -19.31 -17.95 2.59
CA TYR A 220 -19.41 -19.32 3.09
C TYR A 220 -20.79 -19.49 3.71
N ASP A 221 -21.63 -20.35 3.12
CA ASP A 221 -23.04 -20.49 3.51
C ASP A 221 -23.81 -19.14 3.55
N GLY A 222 -23.46 -18.22 2.63
CA GLY A 222 -24.07 -16.89 2.52
C GLY A 222 -23.46 -15.80 3.40
N GLU A 223 -22.52 -16.13 4.30
CA GLU A 223 -21.81 -15.15 5.11
C GLU A 223 -20.52 -14.67 4.43
N PRO A 224 -20.26 -13.35 4.31
CA PRO A 224 -19.01 -12.84 3.79
C PRO A 224 -17.81 -13.17 4.70
N VAL A 225 -16.84 -13.89 4.15
CA VAL A 225 -15.68 -14.43 4.89
C VAL A 225 -14.34 -14.12 4.24
N GLY A 226 -14.33 -13.57 3.02
CA GLY A 226 -13.10 -13.18 2.35
C GLY A 226 -13.31 -12.06 1.33
N ILE A 227 -12.24 -11.35 1.03
CA ILE A 227 -12.20 -10.24 0.07
C ILE A 227 -10.98 -10.36 -0.82
N CYS A 228 -11.13 -9.92 -2.06
CA CYS A 228 -10.02 -9.64 -2.96
C CYS A 228 -10.34 -8.38 -3.76
N VAL A 229 -9.45 -7.39 -3.72
CA VAL A 229 -9.61 -6.11 -4.39
C VAL A 229 -8.39 -5.83 -5.24
N ALA A 230 -8.60 -5.60 -6.53
CA ALA A 230 -7.56 -5.21 -7.46
C ALA A 230 -7.97 -4.02 -8.32
N VAL A 231 -6.97 -3.24 -8.72
CA VAL A 231 -7.11 -2.01 -9.51
C VAL A 231 -6.12 -2.02 -10.67
N PRO A 232 -6.45 -1.43 -11.82
CA PRO A 232 -5.48 -1.23 -12.88
C PRO A 232 -4.46 -0.17 -12.43
N ASP A 233 -3.21 -0.30 -12.87
CA ASP A 233 -2.20 0.71 -12.58
C ASP A 233 -2.43 1.99 -13.41
N ILE A 234 -3.24 2.90 -12.86
CA ILE A 234 -3.58 4.16 -13.51
C ILE A 234 -2.40 5.14 -13.56
N ASN A 235 -1.28 4.88 -12.87
CA ASN A 235 -0.09 5.71 -12.95
C ASN A 235 0.41 5.86 -14.39
N VAL A 236 0.22 4.84 -15.24
CA VAL A 236 0.50 4.90 -16.69
C VAL A 236 -0.30 6.03 -17.37
N ALA A 237 -1.58 6.17 -17.02
CA ALA A 237 -2.45 7.19 -17.59
C ALA A 237 -2.18 8.57 -16.99
N VAL A 238 -1.92 8.65 -15.68
CA VAL A 238 -1.54 9.90 -14.99
C VAL A 238 -0.23 10.46 -15.56
N LYS A 239 0.78 9.61 -15.78
CA LYS A 239 2.06 10.00 -16.39
C LYS A 239 1.88 10.58 -17.79
N ALA A 240 0.96 10.04 -18.59
CA ALA A 240 0.66 10.56 -19.92
C ALA A 240 0.07 11.99 -19.90
N CYS A 241 -0.50 12.44 -18.78
CA CYS A 241 -0.98 13.82 -18.64
C CYS A 241 0.17 14.84 -18.51
N GLY A 242 1.39 14.42 -18.17
CA GLY A 242 2.54 15.32 -18.00
C GLY A 242 2.34 16.36 -16.89
N GLY A 243 1.64 15.97 -15.81
CA GLY A 243 1.40 16.83 -14.64
C GLY A 243 0.30 17.89 -14.80
N ARG A 244 -0.40 17.95 -15.94
CA ARG A 244 -1.49 18.92 -16.17
C ARG A 244 -2.81 18.22 -16.47
N PHE A 245 -3.81 18.46 -15.64
CA PHE A 245 -5.15 17.85 -15.75
C PHE A 245 -6.17 18.79 -16.41
N GLY A 246 -5.81 19.38 -17.56
CA GLY A 246 -6.75 20.13 -18.40
C GLY A 246 -7.47 19.23 -19.42
N PRO A 247 -8.28 19.78 -20.35
CA PRO A 247 -8.98 19.00 -21.38
C PRO A 247 -8.06 18.08 -22.19
N LEU A 248 -6.88 18.59 -22.59
CA LEU A 248 -5.85 17.80 -23.28
C LEU A 248 -5.25 16.72 -22.38
N GLY A 249 -5.07 17.01 -21.08
CA GLY A 249 -4.64 16.04 -20.09
C GLY A 249 -5.65 14.90 -19.94
N LEU A 250 -6.94 15.22 -19.84
CA LEU A 250 -8.01 14.24 -19.77
C LEU A 250 -8.09 13.37 -21.05
N LEU A 251 -7.94 13.96 -22.23
CA LEU A 251 -7.86 13.21 -23.47
C LEU A 251 -6.67 12.24 -23.47
N ARG A 252 -5.48 12.71 -23.08
CA ARG A 252 -4.28 11.86 -22.94
C ARG A 252 -4.49 10.75 -21.92
N PHE A 253 -5.10 11.06 -20.78
CA PHE A 253 -5.47 10.09 -19.74
C PHE A 253 -6.36 8.99 -20.31
N MET A 254 -7.45 9.36 -20.97
CA MET A 254 -8.42 8.39 -21.52
C MET A 254 -7.81 7.50 -22.60
N LEU A 255 -6.95 8.05 -23.46
CA LEU A 255 -6.21 7.29 -24.47
C LEU A 255 -5.16 6.36 -23.85
N ALA A 256 -4.42 6.85 -22.85
CA ALA A 256 -3.41 6.07 -22.14
C ALA A 256 -4.03 4.99 -21.24
N ARG A 257 -5.23 5.21 -20.69
CA ARG A 257 -5.96 4.23 -19.88
C ARG A 257 -6.15 2.92 -20.64
N ARG A 258 -6.29 2.94 -21.97
CA ARG A 258 -6.42 1.74 -22.82
C ARG A 258 -5.12 0.91 -22.91
N ARG A 259 -3.97 1.53 -22.64
CA ARG A 259 -2.64 0.91 -22.67
C ARG A 259 -2.19 0.32 -21.33
N ILE A 260 -2.99 0.48 -20.27
CA ILE A 260 -2.70 -0.15 -18.98
C ILE A 260 -2.75 -1.67 -19.16
N ASP A 261 -1.63 -2.32 -18.88
CA ASP A 261 -1.47 -3.78 -18.96
C ASP A 261 -1.13 -4.42 -17.60
N THR A 262 -1.09 -3.63 -16.53
CA THR A 262 -0.72 -4.06 -15.18
C THR A 262 -1.88 -3.85 -14.22
N VAL A 263 -2.16 -4.86 -13.41
CA VAL A 263 -3.15 -4.83 -12.33
C VAL A 263 -2.43 -4.94 -10.99
N ARG A 264 -2.79 -4.12 -10.00
CA ARG A 264 -2.30 -4.22 -8.64
C ARG A 264 -3.36 -4.86 -7.75
N GLY A 265 -3.04 -5.98 -7.09
CA GLY A 265 -3.84 -6.52 -5.99
C GLY A 265 -3.60 -5.68 -4.73
N LEU A 266 -4.59 -4.91 -4.30
CA LEU A 266 -4.48 -4.01 -3.14
C LEU A 266 -4.71 -4.73 -1.83
N VAL A 267 -5.77 -5.55 -1.78
CA VAL A 267 -6.20 -6.23 -0.55
C VAL A 267 -6.65 -7.64 -0.91
N ALA A 268 -6.17 -8.62 -0.16
CA ALA A 268 -6.67 -9.98 -0.23
C ALA A 268 -6.64 -10.59 1.17
N GLY A 269 -7.76 -11.11 1.64
CA GLY A 269 -7.88 -11.61 3.00
C GLY A 269 -9.04 -12.59 3.16
N VAL A 270 -8.87 -13.52 4.10
CA VAL A 270 -9.90 -14.49 4.51
C VAL A 270 -9.87 -14.56 6.04
N LEU A 271 -11.06 -14.52 6.65
CA LEU A 271 -11.24 -14.68 8.09
C LEU A 271 -10.58 -15.96 8.58
N LYS A 272 -9.98 -15.94 9.77
CA LYS A 272 -9.11 -17.02 10.25
C LYS A 272 -9.84 -18.36 10.33
N ALA A 273 -11.11 -18.34 10.75
CA ALA A 273 -11.99 -19.51 10.83
C ALA A 273 -12.33 -20.16 9.47
N HIS A 274 -12.13 -19.45 8.36
CA HIS A 274 -12.45 -19.93 7.01
C HIS A 274 -11.21 -20.18 6.13
N ARG A 275 -10.00 -20.06 6.69
CA ARG A 275 -8.75 -20.43 6.00
C ARG A 275 -8.71 -21.93 5.70
N ASN A 276 -7.95 -22.31 4.67
CA ASN A 276 -7.80 -23.70 4.19
C ASN A 276 -9.10 -24.33 3.64
N LYS A 277 -10.16 -23.54 3.39
CA LYS A 277 -11.41 -24.00 2.79
C LYS A 277 -11.45 -23.86 1.26
N GLY A 278 -10.33 -23.51 0.63
CA GLY A 278 -10.20 -23.32 -0.82
C GLY A 278 -10.56 -21.91 -1.33
N ILE A 279 -10.88 -20.97 -0.43
CA ILE A 279 -11.33 -19.61 -0.77
C ILE A 279 -10.25 -18.83 -1.54
N GLU A 280 -9.00 -18.89 -1.09
CA GLU A 280 -7.88 -18.19 -1.75
C GLU A 280 -7.67 -18.73 -3.18
N SER A 281 -7.83 -20.04 -3.38
CA SER A 281 -7.79 -20.66 -4.71
C SER A 281 -8.99 -20.27 -5.57
N ALA A 282 -10.18 -20.16 -4.98
CA ALA A 282 -11.37 -19.70 -5.69
C ALA A 282 -11.21 -18.25 -6.18
N PHE A 283 -10.67 -17.35 -5.35
CA PHE A 283 -10.32 -16.00 -5.78
C PHE A 283 -9.33 -15.99 -6.94
N GLY A 284 -8.20 -16.70 -6.78
CA GLY A 284 -7.22 -16.80 -7.85
C GLY A 284 -7.83 -17.34 -9.14
N SER A 285 -8.73 -18.32 -9.05
CA SER A 285 -9.33 -18.97 -10.22
C SER A 285 -10.25 -18.02 -10.96
N GLN A 286 -11.02 -17.24 -10.22
CA GLN A 286 -11.89 -16.22 -10.79
C GLN A 286 -11.05 -15.11 -11.44
N ILE A 287 -10.00 -14.63 -10.77
CA ILE A 287 -9.10 -13.60 -11.32
C ILE A 287 -8.39 -14.09 -12.58
N ALA A 288 -7.83 -15.30 -12.56
CA ALA A 288 -7.19 -15.88 -13.73
C ALA A 288 -8.17 -15.99 -14.90
N LYS A 289 -9.39 -16.49 -14.66
CA LYS A 289 -10.44 -16.57 -15.68
C LYS A 289 -10.83 -15.20 -16.26
N SER A 290 -10.81 -14.15 -15.44
CA SER A 290 -11.17 -12.79 -15.86
C SER A 290 -10.04 -12.05 -16.57
N LEU A 291 -8.78 -12.27 -16.16
CA LEU A 291 -7.64 -11.50 -16.66
C LEU A 291 -6.85 -12.22 -17.76
N MET A 292 -6.85 -13.56 -17.81
CA MET A 292 -6.18 -14.29 -18.88
C MET A 292 -6.88 -14.06 -20.21
N GLY A 293 -6.12 -13.72 -21.25
CA GLY A 293 -6.65 -13.35 -22.56
C GLY A 293 -7.25 -11.93 -22.63
N SER A 294 -7.25 -11.19 -21.52
CA SER A 294 -7.54 -9.76 -21.51
C SER A 294 -6.31 -8.95 -21.98
N ARG A 295 -6.43 -7.63 -21.99
CA ARG A 295 -5.31 -6.71 -22.26
C ARG A 295 -4.25 -6.68 -21.16
N TYR A 296 -4.60 -7.13 -19.95
CA TYR A 296 -3.68 -7.15 -18.83
C TYR A 296 -2.70 -8.30 -19.00
N LYS A 297 -1.41 -8.02 -18.80
CA LYS A 297 -0.31 -8.96 -19.01
C LYS A 297 0.27 -9.46 -17.70
N ARG A 298 0.10 -8.70 -16.62
CA ARG A 298 0.73 -8.99 -15.32
C ARG A 298 -0.10 -8.46 -14.16
N MET A 299 0.12 -9.09 -13.02
CA MET A 299 -0.46 -8.68 -11.74
C MET A 299 0.66 -8.49 -10.70
N GLU A 300 0.68 -7.32 -10.06
CA GLU A 300 1.57 -7.01 -8.95
C GLU A 300 0.81 -7.12 -7.62
N PHE A 301 1.42 -7.77 -6.64
CA PHE A 301 1.00 -7.77 -5.24
C PHE A 301 2.09 -7.05 -4.47
N SER A 302 1.81 -5.89 -3.88
CA SER A 302 2.86 -5.03 -3.30
C SER A 302 2.46 -4.43 -1.98
N TRP A 303 3.46 -3.94 -1.24
CA TRP A 303 3.37 -3.59 0.18
C TRP A 303 2.97 -4.75 1.08
N MET A 304 3.46 -5.94 0.76
CA MET A 304 3.40 -7.09 1.66
C MET A 304 4.62 -7.06 2.58
N LEU A 305 4.41 -7.16 3.89
CA LEU A 305 5.50 -7.30 4.85
C LEU A 305 6.33 -8.54 4.54
N GLU A 306 7.66 -8.42 4.57
CA GLU A 306 8.57 -9.57 4.40
C GLU A 306 8.31 -10.67 5.44
N SER A 307 7.86 -10.27 6.63
CA SER A 307 7.46 -11.17 7.73
C SER A 307 6.17 -11.94 7.46
N ASN A 308 5.38 -11.60 6.43
CA ASN A 308 4.19 -12.35 6.04
C ASN A 308 4.53 -13.57 5.17
N PHE A 309 5.22 -14.55 5.77
CA PHE A 309 5.68 -15.75 5.08
C PHE A 309 4.56 -16.54 4.38
N ARG A 310 3.33 -16.47 4.90
CA ARG A 310 2.17 -17.17 4.32
C ARG A 310 1.81 -16.62 2.96
N VAL A 311 1.65 -15.30 2.81
CA VAL A 311 1.30 -14.71 1.51
C VAL A 311 2.43 -14.89 0.50
N HIS A 312 3.69 -14.77 0.95
CA HIS A 312 4.84 -14.98 0.07
C HIS A 312 4.92 -16.41 -0.47
N ARG A 313 4.63 -17.43 0.35
CA ARG A 313 4.59 -18.82 -0.09
C ARG A 313 3.47 -19.08 -1.11
N VAL A 314 2.29 -18.48 -0.90
CA VAL A 314 1.17 -18.61 -1.85
C VAL A 314 1.54 -18.02 -3.21
N LEU A 315 2.14 -16.82 -3.23
CA LEU A 315 2.54 -16.13 -4.45
C LEU A 315 3.74 -16.78 -5.14
N GLU A 316 4.69 -17.34 -4.38
CA GLU A 316 5.80 -18.11 -4.95
C GLU A 316 5.29 -19.35 -5.70
N ASN A 317 4.29 -20.05 -5.15
CA ASN A 317 3.64 -21.18 -5.83
C ASN A 317 2.90 -20.78 -7.12
N SER A 318 2.53 -19.50 -7.26
CA SER A 318 1.95 -18.97 -8.51
C SER A 318 3.00 -18.51 -9.51
N GLY A 319 4.29 -18.67 -9.22
CA GLY A 319 5.39 -18.18 -10.03
C GLY A 319 5.69 -16.68 -9.86
N ALA A 320 5.07 -16.01 -8.87
CA ALA A 320 5.29 -14.59 -8.67
C ALA A 320 6.66 -14.32 -8.06
N LYS A 321 7.45 -13.49 -8.74
CA LYS A 321 8.83 -13.14 -8.37
C LYS A 321 8.85 -11.83 -7.60
N VAL A 322 9.77 -11.68 -6.65
CA VAL A 322 9.99 -10.39 -5.99
C VAL A 322 10.55 -9.40 -7.00
N THR A 323 9.88 -8.26 -7.16
CA THR A 323 10.26 -7.23 -8.16
C THR A 323 10.73 -5.94 -7.52
N LYS A 324 10.18 -5.55 -6.37
CA LYS A 324 10.55 -4.30 -5.67
C LYS A 324 10.64 -4.55 -4.18
N ARG A 325 11.46 -3.74 -3.51
CA ARG A 325 11.58 -3.73 -2.05
C ARG A 325 11.57 -2.29 -1.55
N TRP A 326 10.69 -2.04 -0.59
CA TRP A 326 10.73 -0.83 0.23
C TRP A 326 11.21 -1.20 1.63
N ARG A 327 11.88 -0.27 2.29
CA ARG A 327 12.37 -0.43 3.66
C ARG A 327 11.75 0.62 4.56
N VAL A 328 11.21 0.16 5.67
CA VAL A 328 10.95 0.99 6.84
C VAL A 328 12.21 0.92 7.70
N TYR A 329 12.68 2.09 8.11
CA TYR A 329 13.81 2.28 8.98
C TYR A 329 13.38 2.73 10.37
N GLU A 330 14.24 2.55 11.36
CA GLU A 330 14.09 3.13 12.68
C GLU A 330 15.44 3.48 13.32
N ARG A 331 15.38 4.35 14.33
CA ARG A 331 16.47 4.59 15.27
C ARG A 331 15.93 4.98 16.64
N GLU A 332 16.73 4.76 17.67
CA GLU A 332 16.56 5.39 18.97
C GLU A 332 16.75 6.91 18.87
N LEU A 333 16.03 7.66 19.70
CA LEU A 333 16.14 9.11 19.83
C LEU A 333 17.13 9.45 20.93
#